data_AF-A0AAN9DWP2-F1
#
_entry.id   AF-A0AAN9DWP2-F1
#
_cell.length_a   1.000
_cell.length_b   1.000
_cell.length_c   1.000
_cell.angle_alpha   90.00
_cell.angle_beta   90.00
_cell.angle_gamma   90.00
#
_symmetry.space_group_name_H-M   'P 1'
#
loop_
_entity.id
_entity.type
_entity.pdbx_description
1 polymer ?
#
loop_
_entity_poly.entity_id
_entity_poly.type
_entity_poly.pdbx_seq_one_letter_code
_entity_poly.pdbx_strand_id
1 'polypeptide(L)' 'MSGSTGERSFADIITSIRYWIIHSITIPSLFIADRTYPIFTVRWLAVHGLAVPTVSFLGSISAMQFIQR' A
#
# COMPACT_ATOMS: atom_id res chain seq x y z
N MET A 1 -41.33 14.30 -19.77
CA MET A 1 -40.01 14.39 -20.42
C MET A 1 -38.96 14.36 -19.32
N SER A 2 -38.15 13.31 -19.24
CA SER A 2 -37.02 13.25 -18.30
C SER A 2 -35.81 13.86 -18.99
N GLY A 3 -35.39 15.05 -18.55
CA GLY A 3 -34.26 15.77 -19.15
C GLY A 3 -32.92 15.16 -18.71
N SER A 4 -31.92 15.18 -19.60
CA SER A 4 -30.54 14.89 -19.23
C SER A 4 -30.01 16.03 -18.36
N THR A 5 -29.17 15.69 -17.36
CA THR A 5 -28.61 16.65 -16.39
C THR A 5 -27.56 17.61 -17.00
N GLY A 6 -27.22 17.45 -18.28
CA GLY A 6 -26.18 18.24 -18.96
C GLY A 6 -24.75 17.86 -18.58
N GLU A 7 -24.58 16.90 -17.67
CA GLU A 7 -23.26 16.40 -17.28
C GLU A 7 -22.65 15.50 -18.35
N ARG A 8 -21.32 15.52 -18.46
CA ARG A 8 -20.59 14.65 -19.36
C ARG A 8 -20.70 13.20 -18.87
N SER A 9 -20.96 12.26 -19.77
CA SER A 9 -21.02 10.83 -19.45
C SER A 9 -19.72 10.36 -18.80
N PHE A 10 -19.82 9.50 -17.78
CA PHE A 10 -18.66 8.92 -17.10
C PHE A 10 -17.75 8.16 -18.06
N ALA A 11 -18.32 7.42 -19.02
CA ALA A 11 -17.56 6.69 -20.04
C ALA A 11 -16.68 7.64 -20.88
N ASP A 12 -17.19 8.82 -21.23
CA ASP A 12 -16.44 9.84 -21.98
C ASP A 12 -15.35 10.51 -21.13
N ILE A 13 -15.53 10.53 -19.81
CA ILE A 13 -14.54 11.06 -18.86
C ILE A 13 -13.38 10.07 -18.72
N ILE A 14 -13.64 8.80 -18.41
CA ILE A 14 -12.59 7.80 -18.16
C ILE A 14 -11.82 7.38 -19.42
N THR A 15 -12.38 7.62 -20.61
CA THR A 15 -11.69 7.38 -21.89
C THR A 15 -10.89 8.60 -22.36
N SER A 16 -11.06 9.77 -21.72
CA SER A 16 -10.39 11.00 -22.13
C SER A 16 -8.92 11.04 -21.72
N ILE A 17 -8.04 11.40 -22.66
CA ILE A 17 -6.61 11.60 -22.35
C ILE A 17 -6.36 12.70 -21.32
N ARG A 18 -7.19 13.76 -21.32
CA ARG A 18 -7.10 14.86 -20.34
C ARG A 18 -7.39 14.37 -18.93
N TYR A 19 -8.35 13.45 -18.78
CA TYR A 19 -8.65 12.82 -17.49
C TYR A 19 -7.44 12.05 -16.98
N TRP A 20 -6.81 11.23 -17.83
CA TRP A 20 -5.62 10.45 -17.46
C TRP A 20 -4.39 11.30 -17.16
N ILE A 21 -4.17 12.40 -17.90
CA ILE A 21 -3.06 13.34 -17.62
C ILE A 21 -3.17 13.90 -16.21
N ILE A 22 -4.38 14.26 -15.77
CA ILE A 22 -4.60 14.82 -14.43
C ILE A 22 -4.55 13.73 -13.36
N HIS A 23 -5.29 12.64 -13.57
CA HIS A 23 -5.47 11.58 -12.57
C HIS A 23 -4.22 10.72 -12.36
N SER A 24 -3.30 10.66 -13.31
CA SER A 24 -2.01 9.98 -13.13
C SER A 24 -1.11 10.65 -12.08
N ILE A 25 -1.36 11.92 -11.75
CA ILE A 25 -0.62 12.65 -10.70
C ILE A 25 -1.46 12.72 -9.42
N THR A 26 -2.74 13.09 -9.54
CA THR A 26 -3.58 13.36 -8.37
C THR A 26 -3.98 12.10 -7.62
N ILE A 27 -4.30 10.98 -8.32
CA ILE A 27 -4.67 9.73 -7.65
C ILE A 27 -3.49 9.17 -6.83
N PRO A 28 -2.27 8.98 -7.39
CA PRO A 28 -1.14 8.52 -6.59
C PRO A 28 -0.78 9.48 -5.44
N SER A 29 -0.93 10.80 -5.65
CA SER A 29 -0.69 11.79 -4.60
C SER A 29 -1.63 11.62 -3.40
N LEU A 30 -2.89 11.23 -3.61
CA LEU A 30 -3.83 10.95 -2.51
C LEU A 30 -3.43 9.69 -1.72
N PHE A 31 -2.98 8.64 -2.40
CA PHE A 31 -2.49 7.42 -1.75
C PHE A 31 -1.22 7.66 -0.91
N ILE A 32 -0.36 8.59 -1.35
CA ILE A 32 0.85 8.95 -0.61
C ILE A 32 0.52 9.91 0.54
N ALA A 33 -0.43 10.84 0.36
CA ALA A 33 -0.86 11.76 1.41
C ALA A 33 -1.50 11.04 2.62
N ASP A 34 -2.29 9.99 2.36
CA ASP A 34 -2.88 9.14 3.41
C ASP A 34 -1.82 8.27 4.13
N ARG A 35 -0.68 8.03 3.49
CA ARG A 35 0.52 7.44 4.10
C ARG A 35 1.37 8.56 4.73
N THR A 36 0.85 9.21 5.78
CA THR A 36 1.59 10.19 6.62
C THR A 36 2.94 9.64 7.13
N TYR A 37 3.08 8.32 7.10
CA TYR A 37 4.25 7.58 7.50
C TYR A 37 4.79 6.77 6.31
N PRO A 38 6.02 7.04 5.81
CA PRO A 38 6.60 6.25 4.73
C PRO A 38 6.73 4.78 5.17
N ILE A 39 6.77 3.85 4.20
CA ILE A 39 6.97 2.41 4.45
C ILE A 39 8.16 2.17 5.41
N PHE A 40 9.20 3.00 5.35
CA PHE A 40 10.36 2.98 6.26
C PHE A 40 10.16 3.80 7.55
N THR A 41 9.08 3.56 8.30
CA THR A 41 8.98 4.12 9.66
C THR A 41 9.95 3.45 10.63
N VAL A 42 10.23 4.12 11.75
CA VAL A 42 10.90 3.53 12.91
C VAL A 42 10.23 2.21 13.32
N ARG A 43 8.90 2.14 13.29
CA ARG A 43 8.14 0.91 13.57
C ARG A 43 8.46 -0.20 12.56
N TRP A 44 8.47 0.13 11.27
CA TRP A 44 8.80 -0.84 10.23
C TRP A 44 10.24 -1.37 10.36
N LEU A 45 11.20 -0.47 10.62
CA LEU A 45 12.60 -0.82 10.86
C LEU A 45 12.78 -1.67 12.11
N ALA A 46 12.07 -1.35 13.21
CA ALA A 46 12.12 -2.14 14.43
C ALA A 46 11.56 -3.56 14.22
N VAL A 47 10.48 -3.70 13.46
CA VAL A 47 9.90 -5.02 13.15
C VAL A 47 10.84 -5.85 12.28
N HIS A 48 11.36 -5.29 11.18
CA HIS A 48 12.15 -6.06 10.22
C HIS A 48 13.62 -6.22 10.62
N GLY A 49 14.19 -5.20 11.26
CA GLY A 49 15.60 -5.20 11.67
C GLY A 49 15.85 -5.92 12.99
N LEU A 50 14.86 -6.02 13.88
CA LEU A 50 15.01 -6.64 15.20
C LEU A 50 14.00 -7.76 15.41
N ALA A 51 12.71 -7.47 15.41
CA ALA A 51 11.69 -8.43 15.85
C ALA A 51 11.65 -9.71 15.00
N VAL A 52 11.63 -9.59 13.67
CA VAL A 52 11.59 -10.73 12.74
C VAL A 52 12.86 -11.61 12.87
N PRO A 53 14.09 -11.05 12.81
CA PRO A 53 15.30 -11.82 13.07
C PRO A 53 15.30 -12.49 14.45
N THR A 54 14.86 -11.81 15.51
CA THR A 54 14.79 -12.38 16.87
C THR A 54 13.84 -13.57 16.94
N VAL A 55 12.63 -13.46 16.39
CA VAL A 55 11.66 -14.56 16.40
C VAL A 55 12.19 -15.76 15.59
N SER A 56 12.79 -15.51 14.43
CA SER A 56 13.38 -16.58 13.62
C SER A 56 14.53 -17.29 14.34
N PHE A 57 15.35 -16.54 15.08
CA PHE A 57 16.48 -17.07 15.83
C PHE A 57 16.05 -17.87 17.06
N LEU A 58 15.08 -17.37 17.84
CA LEU A 58 14.54 -18.11 18.97
C LEU A 58 13.82 -19.38 18.52
N GLY A 59 13.04 -19.30 17.44
CA GLY A 59 12.39 -20.46 16.84
C GLY A 59 13.39 -21.54 16.39
N SER A 60 14.54 -21.14 15.82
CA SER A 60 15.57 -22.09 15.44
C SER A 60 16.24 -22.76 16.65
N ILE A 61 16.50 -22.03 17.73
CA ILE A 61 17.02 -22.60 18.99
C ILE A 61 16.02 -23.60 19.60
N SER A 62 14.73 -23.24 19.63
CA SER A 62 13.68 -24.14 20.10
C SER A 62 13.59 -25.41 19.24
N ALA A 63 13.76 -25.31 17.92
CA ALA A 63 13.78 -26.46 17.03
C ALA A 63 14.98 -27.38 17.26
N MET A 64 16.14 -26.82 17.62
CA MET A 64 17.34 -27.59 17.92
C MET A 64 17.20 -28.51 19.13
N GLN A 65 16.26 -28.24 20.06
CA GLN A 65 15.97 -29.10 21.21
C GLN A 65 15.48 -30.51 20.81
N PHE A 66 15.12 -30.70 19.54
CA PHE A 66 14.53 -31.93 19.03
C PHE A 66 15.44 -32.73 18.09
N ILE A 67 16.70 -32.34 17.90
CA ILE A 67 17.62 -32.92 16.90
C ILE A 67 18.28 -34.25 17.36
N GLN A 68 18.22 -34.57 18.66
CA GLN A 68 18.90 -35.74 19.24
C GLN A 68 17.97 -36.60 20.12
N ARG A 69 16.66 -36.51 19.90
CA ARG A 69 15.65 -37.44 20.44
C ARG A 69 15.24 -38.44 19.37
#